data_AF-A0A950L067-F1
#
_entry.id   AF-A0A950L067-F1
#
_cell.length_a   1.000
_cell.length_b   1.000
_cell.length_c   1.000
_cell.angle_alpha   90.00
_cell.angle_beta   90.00
_cell.angle_gamma   90.00
#
_symmetry.space_group_name_H-M   'P 1'
#
loop_
_entity.id
_entity.type
_entity.pdbx_description
1 polymer ?
#
loop_
_entity_poly.entity_id
_entity_poly.type
_entity_poly.pdbx_seq_one_letter_code
_entity_poly.pdbx_strand_id
1 'polypeptide(L)'
;MTIREFDARASSTRRASLRQDRSRRSVIRAAWLLARFIRREPVRYELYAARFGAPEDVFRCEIAVVRAARIYRGTELLGSDTR
;
A
#
# COMPACT_ATOMS: atom_id res chain seq x y z
N MET A 1 13.96 -20.73 -32.05
CA MET A 1 13.80 -19.74 -30.96
C MET A 1 14.37 -18.43 -31.46
N THR A 2 13.51 -17.47 -31.79
CA THR A 2 13.93 -16.20 -32.40
C THR A 2 14.21 -15.16 -31.32
N ILE A 3 15.09 -14.19 -31.60
CA ILE A 3 15.47 -13.11 -30.65
C ILE A 3 14.22 -12.36 -30.12
N ARG A 4 13.17 -12.23 -30.96
CA ARG A 4 11.88 -11.64 -30.60
C ARG A 4 11.12 -12.42 -29.50
N GLU A 5 11.25 -13.74 -29.45
CA GLU A 5 10.60 -14.58 -28.42
C GLU A 5 11.30 -14.47 -27.07
N PHE A 6 12.62 -14.26 -27.07
CA PHE A 6 13.42 -14.09 -25.86
C PHE A 6 13.12 -12.76 -25.15
N ASP A 7 13.05 -11.65 -25.90
CA ASP A 7 12.71 -10.32 -25.36
C ASP A 7 11.28 -10.23 -24.86
N ALA A 8 10.34 -10.88 -25.55
CA ALA A 8 8.95 -10.98 -25.10
C ALA A 8 8.84 -11.73 -23.77
N ARG A 9 9.63 -12.79 -23.59
CA ARG A 9 9.68 -13.59 -22.35
C ARG A 9 10.37 -12.85 -21.21
N ALA A 10 11.44 -12.10 -21.48
CA ALA A 10 12.09 -11.24 -20.49
C ALA A 10 11.16 -10.10 -20.02
N SER A 11 10.42 -9.50 -20.95
CA SER A 11 9.47 -8.42 -20.67
C SER A 11 8.24 -8.90 -19.89
N SER A 12 7.71 -10.08 -20.21
CA SER A 12 6.58 -10.68 -19.47
C SER A 12 7.00 -11.10 -18.06
N THR A 13 8.19 -11.69 -17.92
CA THR A 13 8.76 -12.08 -16.62
C THR A 13 9.01 -10.85 -15.74
N ARG A 14 9.53 -9.75 -16.32
CA ARG A 14 9.72 -8.48 -15.61
C ARG A 14 8.41 -7.83 -15.18
N ARG A 15 7.38 -7.87 -16.02
CA ARG A 15 6.03 -7.38 -15.64
C ARG A 15 5.41 -8.23 -14.55
N ALA A 16 5.57 -9.55 -14.62
CA ALA A 16 5.08 -10.47 -13.59
C ALA A 16 5.79 -10.25 -12.25
N SER A 17 7.12 -10.10 -12.25
CA SER A 17 7.88 -9.85 -11.03
C SER A 17 7.55 -8.49 -10.39
N LEU A 18 7.41 -7.43 -11.20
CA LEU A 18 6.99 -6.12 -10.72
C LEU A 18 5.57 -6.13 -10.13
N ARG A 19 4.64 -6.87 -10.75
CA ARG A 19 3.28 -7.05 -10.21
C ARG A 19 3.29 -7.82 -8.90
N GLN A 20 4.12 -8.87 -8.80
CA GLN A 20 4.25 -9.67 -7.59
C GLN A 20 4.86 -8.87 -6.44
N ASP A 21 5.88 -8.04 -6.72
CA ASP A 21 6.48 -7.14 -5.72
C ASP A 21 5.48 -6.07 -5.26
N ARG A 22 4.74 -5.46 -6.20
CA ARG A 22 3.68 -4.50 -5.86
C ARG A 22 2.59 -5.13 -4.99
N SER A 23 2.15 -6.34 -5.31
CA SER A 23 1.16 -7.07 -4.53
C SER A 23 1.67 -7.41 -3.13
N ARG A 24 2.93 -7.85 -3.00
CA ARG A 24 3.54 -8.15 -1.69
C ARG A 24 3.64 -6.90 -0.82
N ARG A 25 4.11 -5.79 -1.38
CA ARG A 25 4.19 -4.51 -0.64
C ARG A 25 2.81 -4.03 -0.20
N SER A 26 1.78 -4.19 -1.05
CA SER A 26 0.40 -3.86 -0.69
C SER A 26 -0.12 -4.69 0.48
N VAL A 27 0.14 -6.00 0.50
CA VAL A 27 -0.30 -6.89 1.59
C VAL A 27 0.37 -6.52 2.90
N ILE A 28 1.68 -6.25 2.90
CA ILE A 28 2.44 -5.87 4.10
C ILE A 28 1.90 -4.56 4.68
N ARG A 29 1.62 -3.56 3.84
CA ARG A 29 1.09 -2.26 4.30
C ARG A 29 -0.31 -2.38 4.86
N ALA A 30 -1.18 -3.16 4.21
CA ALA A 30 -2.51 -3.46 4.73
C ALA A 30 -2.44 -4.17 6.09
N ALA A 31 -1.59 -5.19 6.23
CA ALA A 31 -1.41 -5.91 7.50
C ALA A 31 -0.92 -5.00 8.63
N TRP A 32 0.00 -4.07 8.33
CA TRP A 32 0.47 -3.10 9.31
C TRP A 32 -0.61 -2.12 9.75
N LEU A 33 -1.42 -1.61 8.80
CA LEU A 33 -2.57 -0.75 9.10
C LEU A 33 -3.57 -1.49 10.01
N LEU A 34 -3.92 -2.72 9.66
CA LEU A 34 -4.82 -3.56 10.45
C LEU A 34 -4.31 -3.80 11.87
N ALA A 35 -3.02 -4.12 12.03
CA ALA A 35 -2.42 -4.34 13.35
C ALA A 35 -2.54 -3.09 14.24
N ARG A 36 -2.34 -1.89 13.68
CA ARG A 36 -2.52 -0.64 14.41
C ARG A 36 -3.96 -0.37 14.78
N PHE A 37 -4.90 -0.63 13.86
CA PHE A 37 -6.32 -0.47 14.14
C PHE A 37 -6.81 -1.40 15.24
N ILE A 38 -6.34 -2.65 15.28
CA ILE A 38 -6.63 -3.60 16.37
C ILE A 38 -6.10 -3.06 17.70
N ARG A 39 -4.90 -2.47 17.71
CA ARG A 39 -4.28 -1.89 18.91
C ARG A 39 -4.78 -0.49 19.25
N ARG A 40 -5.68 0.08 18.44
CA ARG A 40 -6.14 1.48 18.55
C ARG A 40 -4.98 2.48 18.60
N GLU A 41 -3.90 2.18 17.88
CA GLU A 41 -2.78 3.10 17.72
C GLU A 41 -3.11 4.16 16.66
N PRO A 42 -2.69 5.43 16.85
CA PRO A 42 -2.91 6.46 15.85
C PRO A 42 -2.19 6.10 14.55
N VAL A 43 -2.89 6.27 13.42
CA VAL A 43 -2.33 6.04 12.09
C VAL A 43 -2.15 7.38 11.39
N ARG A 44 -0.89 7.79 11.24
CA ARG A 44 -0.52 9.05 10.59
C ARG A 44 0.33 8.80 9.33
N TYR A 45 0.20 9.70 8.36
CA TYR A 45 0.95 9.60 7.11
C TYR A 45 2.46 9.62 7.33
N GLU A 46 2.96 10.46 8.23
CA GLU A 46 4.40 10.63 8.44
C GLU A 46 5.06 9.33 8.91
N LEU A 47 4.37 8.58 9.78
CA LEU A 47 4.83 7.29 10.25
C LEU A 47 4.75 6.22 9.15
N TYR A 48 3.68 6.24 8.37
CA TYR A 48 3.49 5.33 7.25
C TYR A 48 4.55 5.55 6.15
N ALA A 49 4.85 6.81 5.83
CA ALA A 49 5.89 7.21 4.89
C ALA A 49 7.29 6.81 5.40
N ALA A 50 7.60 7.05 6.67
CA ALA A 50 8.87 6.63 7.28
C ALA A 50 9.05 5.10 7.24
N ARG A 51 7.96 4.34 7.38
CA ARG A 51 7.98 2.87 7.39
C ARG A 51 8.09 2.25 6.00
N PHE A 52 7.41 2.82 5.00
CA PHE A 52 7.22 2.18 3.70
C PHE A 52 7.74 2.97 2.51
N GLY A 53 8.19 4.21 2.71
CA GLY A 53 8.58 5.13 1.64
C GLY A 53 7.45 5.37 0.63
N ALA A 54 6.20 5.22 1.07
CA ALA A 54 5.03 5.30 0.20
C ALA A 54 4.49 6.73 0.17
N PRO A 55 4.07 7.22 -1.01
CA PRO A 55 3.53 8.55 -1.16
C PRO A 55 2.13 8.68 -0.54
N GLU A 56 1.71 9.91 -0.30
CA GLU A 56 0.47 10.22 0.43
C GLU A 56 -0.79 9.73 -0.27
N ASP A 57 -0.81 9.75 -1.61
CA ASP A 57 -1.91 9.22 -2.42
C ASP A 57 -2.13 7.72 -2.18
N VAL A 58 -1.05 6.95 -2.08
CA VAL A 58 -1.10 5.51 -1.77
C VAL A 58 -1.63 5.30 -0.35
N PHE A 59 -1.15 6.09 0.61
CA PHE A 59 -1.65 6.04 1.99
C PHE A 59 -3.16 6.32 2.05
N ARG A 60 -3.63 7.40 1.43
CA ARG A 60 -5.05 7.78 1.38
C ARG A 60 -5.90 6.69 0.73
N CYS A 61 -5.43 6.10 -0.38
CA CYS A 61 -6.09 4.98 -1.03
C CYS A 61 -6.23 3.77 -0.11
N GLU A 62 -5.16 3.35 0.56
CA GLU A 62 -5.19 2.19 1.44
C GLU A 62 -6.12 2.42 2.65
N ILE A 63 -6.12 3.62 3.24
CA ILE A 63 -7.04 3.96 4.31
C ILE A 63 -8.50 3.94 3.83
N ALA A 64 -8.78 4.46 2.63
CA ALA A 64 -10.11 4.43 2.04
C ALA A 64 -10.61 2.99 1.85
N VAL A 65 -9.74 2.07 1.40
CA VAL A 65 -10.06 0.64 1.27
C VAL A 65 -10.40 0.02 2.62
N VAL A 66 -9.60 0.28 3.66
CA VAL A 66 -9.86 -0.27 5.01
C VAL A 66 -11.15 0.29 5.62
N ARG A 67 -11.47 1.57 5.35
CA ARG A 67 -12.75 2.20 5.73
C ARG A 67 -13.93 1.57 4.98
N ALA A 68 -13.82 1.38 3.67
CA ALA A 68 -14.85 0.77 2.85
C ALA A 68 -15.16 -0.67 3.31
N ALA A 69 -14.13 -1.42 3.73
CA ALA A 69 -14.28 -2.74 4.32
C ALA A 69 -14.89 -2.75 5.73
N ARG A 70 -15.20 -1.56 6.32
CA ARG A 70 -15.71 -1.36 7.69
C ARG A 70 -14.78 -1.91 8.79
N ILE A 71 -13.52 -2.17 8.45
CA ILE A 71 -12.51 -2.66 9.39
C ILE A 71 -12.00 -1.50 10.27
N TYR A 72 -12.06 -0.27 9.76
CA TYR A 72 -11.75 0.94 10.50
C TYR A 72 -13.01 1.79 10.70
N ARG A 73 -13.43 1.98 11.97
CA ARG A 73 -14.56 2.83 12.38
C ARG A 73 -14.12 4.20 12.94
N GLY A 74 -12.82 4.48 12.99
CA GLY A 74 -12.26 5.67 13.64
C GLY A 74 -12.32 6.93 12.79
N THR A 75 -12.68 8.06 13.42
CA THR A 75 -12.51 9.42 12.91
C THR A 75 -11.07 9.93 13.03
N GLU A 76 -10.15 9.12 13.55
CA GLU A 76 -8.75 9.49 13.86
C GLU A 76 -7.81 9.47 12.63
N LEU A 77 -8.29 9.94 11.48
CA LEU A 77 -7.42 10.56 10.49
C LEU A 77 -7.40 12.06 10.79
N LEU A 78 -6.75 12.44 11.87
CA LEU A 78 -6.45 13.84 12.16
C LEU A 78 -4.94 14.02 12.01
N GLY A 79 -4.58 14.71 10.93
CA GLY A 79 -3.20 15.00 10.61
C GLY A 79 -3.02 15.65 9.25
N SER A 80 -3.85 16.65 8.93
CA SER A 80 -3.52 17.75 8.03
C SER A 80 -4.55 18.85 8.29
N ASP A 81 -4.16 19.77 9.16
CA ASP A 81 -4.68 21.12 9.35
C ASP A 81 -5.62 21.62 8.24
N THR A 82 -6.87 21.88 8.59
CA THR A 82 -7.65 22.95 7.97
C THR A 82 -7.13 24.27 8.51
N ARG A 83 -6.23 24.92 7.78
CA ARG A 83 -5.90 26.34 7.91
C ARG A 83 -5.99 27.00 6.56
#